data_AF-A0A1S6HXQ9-F1
#
_entry.id   AF-A0A1S6HXQ9-F1
#
_cell.length_a   1.000
_cell.length_b   1.000
_cell.length_c   1.000
_cell.angle_alpha   90.00
_cell.angle_beta   90.00
_cell.angle_gamma   90.00
#
_symmetry.space_group_name_H-M   'P 1'
#
loop_
_entity.id
_entity.type
_entity.pdbx_description
1 polymer ?
#
loop_
_entity_poly.entity_id
_entity_poly.type
_entity_poly.pdbx_seq_one_letter_code
_entity_poly.pdbx_strand_id
1 'polypeptide(L)' 'MHTQKFDEITFSYLLKLRRAKTLTTLETMTLALERDHPLASEQEAIAAAWVLREKEINSGMLSNLVV' A
#
# COMPACT_ATOMS: atom_id res chain seq x y z
N MET A 1 6.79 -19.76 2.93
CA MET A 1 5.76 -18.73 2.69
C MET A 1 5.72 -17.86 3.94
N HIS A 2 6.18 -16.60 3.88
CA HIS A 2 6.13 -15.69 5.04
C HIS A 2 4.78 -14.97 5.03
N THR A 3 3.88 -15.38 5.92
CA THR A 3 2.59 -14.71 6.12
C THR A 3 2.82 -13.51 7.04
N GLN A 4 2.84 -12.29 6.49
CA GLN A 4 2.80 -11.08 7.30
C GLN A 4 1.34 -10.76 7.62
N LYS A 5 1.01 -10.70 8.92
CA LYS A 5 -0.26 -10.13 9.39
C LYS A 5 -0.15 -8.61 9.31
N PHE A 6 -1.03 -8.00 8.54
CA PHE A 6 -1.16 -6.54 8.47
C PHE A 6 -2.45 -6.11 9.15
N ASP A 7 -2.43 -4.92 9.72
CA ASP A 7 -3.65 -4.30 10.23
C ASP A 7 -4.65 -4.03 9.08
N GLU A 8 -5.94 -4.03 9.41
CA GLU A 8 -7.03 -3.90 8.43
C GLU A 8 -6.95 -2.59 7.63
N ILE A 9 -6.44 -1.53 8.25
CA ILE A 9 -6.34 -0.19 7.65
C ILE A 9 -5.28 -0.20 6.55
N THR A 10 -4.08 -0.72 6.83
CA THR A 10 -3.01 -0.91 5.85
C THR A 10 -3.47 -1.79 4.69
N PHE A 11 -4.17 -2.89 4.98
CA PHE A 11 -4.71 -3.75 3.92
C PHE A 11 -5.71 -3.01 3.02
N SER A 12 -6.57 -2.18 3.60
CA SER A 12 -7.54 -1.38 2.84
C SER A 12 -6.86 -0.39 1.88
N TYR A 13 -5.80 0.29 2.32
CA TYR A 13 -5.03 1.19 1.46
C TYR A 13 -4.23 0.45 0.41
N LEU A 14 -3.67 -0.71 0.75
CA LEU A 14 -2.97 -1.55 -0.22
C LEU A 14 -3.90 -1.98 -1.37
N LEU A 15 -5.13 -2.37 -1.08
CA LEU A 15 -6.11 -2.72 -2.13
C LEU A 15 -6.38 -1.53 -3.07
N LYS A 16 -6.42 -0.30 -2.55
CA LYS A 16 -6.52 0.92 -3.37
C LYS A 16 -5.27 1.10 -4.24
N LEU A 17 -4.07 0.98 -3.65
CA LEU A 17 -2.79 1.18 -4.31
C LEU A 17 -2.44 0.06 -5.32
N ARG A 18 -3.00 -1.15 -5.20
CA ARG A 18 -2.77 -2.27 -6.14
C ARG A 18 -3.19 -1.99 -7.58
N ARG A 19 -3.99 -0.96 -7.81
CA ARG A 19 -4.33 -0.47 -9.16
C ARG A 19 -3.12 0.16 -9.86
N ALA A 20 -2.16 0.71 -9.11
CA ALA A 20 -0.93 1.24 -9.66
C ALA A 20 -0.07 0.12 -10.28
N LYS A 21 0.27 0.28 -11.56
CA LYS A 21 1.14 -0.66 -12.31
C LYS A 21 2.59 -0.20 -12.40
N THR A 22 2.85 1.08 -12.12
CA THR A 22 4.18 1.70 -12.15
C THR A 22 4.41 2.47 -10.85
N LEU A 23 5.68 2.72 -10.51
CA LEU A 23 6.05 3.49 -9.33
C LEU A 23 5.53 4.93 -9.39
N THR A 24 5.57 5.57 -10.56
CA THR A 24 5.05 6.93 -10.76
C THR A 24 3.55 7.03 -10.47
N THR A 25 2.76 6.05 -10.92
CA THR A 25 1.33 6.00 -10.60
C THR A 25 1.11 5.74 -9.12
N LEU A 26 1.93 4.87 -8.52
CA LEU A 26 1.87 4.56 -7.08
C LEU A 26 2.11 5.83 -6.24
N GLU A 27 3.16 6.59 -6.53
CA GLU A 27 3.46 7.89 -5.89
C GLU A 27 2.30 8.88 -6.02
N THR A 28 1.75 9.05 -7.23
CA THR A 28 0.64 9.97 -7.47
C THR A 28 -0.61 9.59 -6.66
N MET A 29 -0.92 8.28 -6.60
CA MET A 29 -2.05 7.78 -5.82
C MET A 29 -1.84 7.93 -4.32
N THR A 30 -0.62 7.72 -3.83
CA THR A 30 -0.27 7.88 -2.42
C THR A 30 -0.38 9.34 -1.99
N LEU A 31 0.16 10.29 -2.75
CA LEU A 31 0.02 11.71 -2.44
C LEU A 31 -1.44 12.17 -2.36
N ALA A 32 -2.30 11.63 -3.23
CA ALA A 32 -3.73 11.91 -3.18
C ALA A 32 -4.38 11.34 -1.91
N LEU A 33 -4.03 10.10 -1.53
CA LEU A 33 -4.53 9.47 -0.31
C LEU A 33 -4.06 10.20 0.94
N GLU A 34 -2.78 10.58 1.02
CA GLU A 34 -2.22 11.31 2.16
C GLU A 34 -2.89 12.67 2.33
N ARG A 35 -3.20 13.37 1.23
CA ARG A 35 -3.93 14.64 1.30
C ARG A 35 -5.36 14.45 1.81
N ASP A 36 -6.03 13.38 1.37
CA ASP A 36 -7.43 13.12 1.72
C ASP A 36 -7.58 12.50 3.13
N HIS A 37 -6.50 11.94 3.70
CA HIS A 37 -6.45 11.23 4.99
C HIS A 37 -5.32 11.77 5.89
N PRO A 38 -5.46 12.96 6.52
CA PRO A 38 -4.36 13.63 7.21
C PRO A 38 -4.03 13.06 8.61
N LEU A 39 -4.76 12.06 9.11
CA LEU A 39 -4.50 11.50 10.43
C LEU A 39 -3.20 10.71 10.44
N ALA A 40 -2.37 10.88 11.48
CA ALA A 40 -1.08 10.19 11.59
C ALA A 40 -1.18 8.67 11.44
N SER A 41 -2.21 8.04 12.03
CA SER A 41 -2.45 6.60 11.90
C SER A 41 -2.77 6.17 10.46
N GLU A 42 -3.47 7.01 9.70
CA GLU A 42 -3.77 6.72 8.29
C GLU A 42 -2.52 6.92 7.42
N GLN A 43 -1.71 7.94 7.70
CA GLN A 43 -0.44 8.19 7.02
C GLN A 43 0.53 7.02 7.20
N GLU A 44 0.66 6.48 8.41
CA GLU A 44 1.47 5.29 8.70
C GLU A 44 0.99 4.07 7.90
N ALA A 45 -0.32 3.84 7.84
CA ALA A 45 -0.92 2.75 7.09
C ALA A 45 -0.74 2.91 5.56
N ILE A 46 -0.86 4.15 5.05
CA ILE A 46 -0.63 4.48 3.63
C ILE A 46 0.84 4.24 3.27
N ALA A 47 1.78 4.67 4.11
CA ALA A 47 3.21 4.44 3.90
C ALA A 47 3.56 2.94 3.90
N ALA A 48 3.00 2.17 4.84
CA ALA A 48 3.17 0.72 4.86
C ALA A 48 2.61 0.04 3.59
N ALA A 49 1.42 0.46 3.14
CA ALA A 49 0.81 -0.01 1.91
C ALA A 49 1.64 0.35 0.66
N TRP A 50 2.26 1.53 0.63
CA TRP A 50 3.15 1.95 -0.46
C TRP A 50 4.37 1.04 -0.57
N VAL A 51 5.07 0.78 0.54
CA VAL A 51 6.27 -0.09 0.58
C VAL A 51 5.93 -1.50 0.11
N LEU A 52 4.77 -2.03 0.51
CA LEU A 52 4.30 -3.32 0.02
C LEU A 52 4.06 -3.30 -1.48
N ARG A 53 3.36 -2.28 -1.99
CA ARG A 53 3.03 -2.21 -3.40
C ARG A 53 4.26 -1.98 -4.27
N GLU A 54 5.23 -1.20 -3.81
CA GLU A 54 6.53 -1.02 -4.44
C GLU A 54 7.23 -2.38 -4.62
N LYS A 55 7.30 -3.19 -3.57
CA LYS A 55 7.88 -4.55 -3.64
C LYS A 55 7.14 -5.44 -4.63
N GLU A 56 5.81 -5.37 -4.67
CA GLU A 56 5.00 -6.15 -5.62
C GLU A 56 5.28 -5.74 -7.08
N ILE A 57 5.44 -4.43 -7.34
CA ILE A 57 5.77 -3.92 -8.67
C ILE A 57 7.18 -4.36 -9.07
N ASN A 58 8.16 -4.18 -8.19
CA ASN A 58 9.56 -4.50 -8.46
C ASN A 58 9.82 -6.01 -8.61
N SER A 59 9.08 -6.85 -7.87
CA SER A 59 9.22 -8.31 -7.95
C SER A 59 8.32 -8.97 -8.99
N GLY A 60 7.30 -8.27 -9.49
CA GLY A 60 6.26 -8.85 -10.35
C GLY A 60 5.35 -9.86 -9.65
N MET A 61 5.49 -10.05 -8.33
CA MET A 61 4.72 -11.02 -7.54
C MET A 61 3.86 -10.30 -6.52
N LEU A 62 2.58 -10.69 -6.43
CA LEU A 62 1.69 -10.17 -5.41
C LEU A 62 2.02 -10.76 -4.05
N SER A 63 1.97 -9.93 -3.01
CA SER A 63 2.15 -10.38 -1.65
C SER A 63 0.88 -11.10 -1.19
N ASN A 64 1.01 -12.36 -0.76
CA ASN A 64 -0.08 -13.10 -0.13
C ASN A 64 -0.24 -12.60 1.31
N LEU A 65 -1.28 -11.81 1.52
CA LEU A 65 -1.59 -11.19 2.80
C LEU A 65 -2.79 -11.90 3.41
N VAL A 66 -2.69 -12.22 4.69
CA VAL A 66 -3.79 -12.71 5.51
C VAL A 66 -4.08 -11.61 6.52
N VAL A 67 -5.31 -11.11 6.50
CA VAL A 67 -5.83 -10.14 7.48
C VAL A 67 -6.18 -10.90 8.76
#